data_AF-A0A957NKU3-F1
#
_entry.id   AF-A0A957NKU3-F1
#
_cell.length_a   1.000
_cell.length_b   1.000
_cell.length_c   1.000
_cell.angle_alpha   90.00
_cell.angle_beta   90.00
_cell.angle_gamma   90.00
#
_symmetry.space_group_name_H-M   'P 1'
#
loop_
_entity.id
_entity.type
_entity.pdbx_description
1 polymer ?
#
loop_
_entity_poly.entity_id
_entity_poly.type
_entity_poly.pdbx_seq_one_letter_code
_entity_poly.pdbx_strand_id
1 'polypeptide(L)'
;MTNRLILILGGARSGKSTYAERLAAERGTQILYVATAQAWDEEMIERIATHRAQRPASWHTVEAPTDVGATLASALRAWPQTDLVLLDCLTLLASNVLIALPEESTEAEATAVLTAEIDALLAVYAASNTECIIVSNEVGL
;
A
#
# COMPACT_ATOMS: atom_id res chain seq x y z
N MET A 1 0.15 18.48 -14.49
CA MET A 1 -0.50 18.28 -13.18
C MET A 1 0.56 17.78 -12.23
N THR A 2 0.59 18.25 -10.99
CA THR A 2 1.65 17.89 -10.03
C THR A 2 1.29 16.58 -9.35
N ASN A 3 2.03 15.51 -9.61
CA ASN A 3 1.96 14.30 -8.80
C ASN A 3 2.32 14.66 -7.37
N ARG A 4 1.40 14.38 -6.44
CA ARG A 4 1.61 14.58 -5.00
C ARG A 4 1.66 13.20 -4.33
N LEU A 5 2.67 13.01 -3.50
CA LEU A 5 2.82 11.83 -2.64
C LEU A 5 2.75 12.28 -1.19
N ILE A 6 1.81 11.71 -0.45
CA ILE A 6 1.56 11.98 0.97
C ILE A 6 1.93 10.72 1.76
N LEU A 7 2.91 10.83 2.66
CA LEU A 7 3.27 9.76 3.59
C LEU A 7 2.63 10.03 4.96
N ILE A 8 1.89 9.06 5.48
CA ILE A 8 1.23 9.09 6.78
C ILE A 8 1.93 8.10 7.71
N LEU A 9 2.50 8.62 8.79
CA LEU A 9 3.26 7.86 9.80
C LEU A 9 2.52 7.81 11.14
N GLY A 10 2.88 6.84 11.97
CA GLY A 10 2.47 6.77 13.38
C GLY A 10 2.47 5.35 13.96
N GLY A 11 2.30 5.23 15.27
CA GLY A 11 2.29 3.95 15.99
C GLY A 11 1.15 2.99 15.60
N ALA A 12 1.27 1.72 15.99
CA ALA A 12 0.21 0.73 15.76
C ALA A 12 -1.12 1.17 16.42
N ARG A 13 -2.24 0.95 15.73
CA ARG A 13 -3.61 1.29 16.21
C ARG A 13 -3.83 2.78 16.53
N SER A 14 -3.02 3.70 16.00
CA SER A 14 -3.19 5.15 16.20
C SER A 14 -4.26 5.81 15.31
N GLY A 15 -5.01 5.04 14.51
CA GLY A 15 -6.05 5.55 13.61
C GLY A 15 -5.58 6.02 12.23
N LYS A 16 -4.33 5.71 11.84
CA LYS A 16 -3.73 6.13 10.55
C LYS A 16 -4.53 5.72 9.33
N SER A 17 -4.95 4.45 9.26
CA SER A 17 -5.71 3.91 8.14
C SER A 17 -7.04 4.64 7.98
N THR A 18 -7.78 4.84 9.08
CA THR A 18 -9.03 5.62 9.08
C THR A 18 -8.81 7.06 8.64
N TYR A 19 -7.72 7.70 9.08
CA TYR A 19 -7.38 9.05 8.63
C TYR A 19 -7.01 9.09 7.14
N ALA A 20 -6.22 8.12 6.66
CA ALA A 20 -5.82 8.00 5.26
C ALA A 20 -7.02 7.76 4.34
N GLU A 21 -7.97 6.91 4.76
CA GLU A 21 -9.21 6.64 4.02
C GLU A 21 -10.10 7.90 3.94
N ARG A 22 -10.24 8.64 5.04
CA ARG A 22 -10.96 9.93 5.02
C ARG A 22 -10.29 10.93 4.09
N LEU A 23 -8.96 11.06 4.18
CA LEU A 23 -8.20 11.98 3.34
C LEU A 23 -8.31 11.61 1.85
N ALA A 24 -8.29 10.30 1.54
CA ALA A 24 -8.52 9.80 0.19
C ALA A 24 -9.92 10.18 -0.31
N ALA A 25 -10.97 9.94 0.48
CA ALA A 25 -12.35 10.29 0.14
C ALA A 25 -12.58 11.80 -0.06
N GLU A 26 -11.84 12.64 0.67
CA GLU A 26 -11.90 14.10 0.55
C GLU A 26 -11.18 14.64 -0.70
N ARG A 27 -10.23 13.88 -1.26
CA ARG A 27 -9.33 14.34 -2.34
C ARG A 27 -9.56 13.68 -3.69
N GLY A 28 -9.92 12.40 -3.70
CA GLY A 28 -10.07 11.60 -4.91
C GLY A 28 -11.54 11.30 -5.22
N THR A 29 -11.84 11.14 -6.49
CA THR A 29 -13.16 10.70 -6.98
C THR A 29 -13.13 9.27 -7.52
N GLN A 30 -11.97 8.82 -7.99
CA GLN A 30 -11.73 7.50 -8.57
C GLN A 30 -10.55 6.87 -7.83
N ILE A 31 -10.85 6.22 -6.72
CA ILE A 31 -9.85 5.79 -5.75
C ILE A 31 -9.49 4.31 -5.97
N LEU A 32 -8.19 4.04 -6.03
CA LEU A 32 -7.62 2.70 -6.00
C LEU A 32 -6.97 2.44 -4.64
N TYR A 33 -7.52 1.50 -3.89
CA TYR A 33 -6.94 0.99 -2.66
C TYR A 33 -5.99 -0.17 -2.96
N VAL A 34 -4.77 -0.08 -2.47
CA VAL A 34 -3.73 -1.12 -2.58
C VAL A 34 -3.48 -1.70 -1.20
N ALA A 35 -3.98 -2.91 -0.97
CA ALA A 35 -3.87 -3.62 0.30
C ALA A 35 -2.61 -4.50 0.29
N THR A 36 -1.68 -4.26 1.22
CA THR A 36 -0.46 -5.08 1.35
C THR A 36 -0.58 -6.14 2.45
N ALA A 37 -1.66 -6.12 3.24
CA ALA A 37 -1.88 -7.10 4.29
C ALA A 37 -2.18 -8.50 3.74
N GLN A 38 -1.50 -9.52 4.26
CA GLN A 38 -1.81 -10.94 4.03
C GLN A 38 -2.33 -11.57 5.31
N ALA A 39 -3.42 -12.35 5.20
CA ALA A 39 -3.94 -13.07 6.34
C ALA A 39 -3.19 -14.39 6.53
N TRP A 40 -2.51 -14.55 7.66
CA TRP A 40 -1.81 -15.78 8.04
C TRP A 40 -2.52 -16.53 9.18
N ASP A 41 -3.48 -15.87 9.83
CA ASP A 41 -4.31 -16.40 10.91
C ASP A 41 -5.76 -15.91 10.79
N GLU A 42 -6.66 -16.54 11.56
CA GLU A 42 -8.10 -16.28 11.51
C GLU A 42 -8.45 -14.86 12.00
N GLU A 43 -7.71 -14.32 12.99
CA GLU A 43 -7.87 -12.95 13.47
C GLU A 43 -7.61 -11.94 12.34
N MET A 44 -6.54 -12.13 11.57
CA MET A 44 -6.18 -11.25 10.47
C MET A 44 -7.14 -11.39 9.29
N ILE A 45 -7.70 -12.59 9.05
CA ILE A 45 -8.78 -12.79 8.07
C ILE A 45 -9.99 -11.94 8.44
N GLU A 46 -10.49 -12.06 9.66
CA GLU A 46 -11.66 -11.30 10.13
C GLU A 46 -11.40 -9.79 10.09
N ARG A 47 -10.19 -9.36 10.46
CA ARG A 47 -9.82 -7.95 10.43
C ARG A 47 -9.77 -7.39 9.01
N ILE A 48 -9.18 -8.15 8.07
CA ILE A 48 -9.14 -7.77 6.65
C ILE A 48 -10.57 -7.73 6.09
N ALA A 49 -11.43 -8.69 6.42
CA ALA A 49 -12.82 -8.71 5.98
C ALA A 49 -13.59 -7.49 6.50
N THR A 50 -13.41 -7.15 7.78
CA THR A 50 -14.03 -5.96 8.39
C THR A 50 -13.58 -4.68 7.70
N HIS A 51 -12.27 -4.52 7.47
CA HIS A 51 -11.74 -3.35 6.76
C HIS A 51 -12.24 -3.28 5.31
N ARG A 52 -12.31 -4.41 4.59
CA ARG A 52 -12.88 -4.45 3.24
C ARG A 52 -14.34 -4.01 3.21
N ALA A 53 -15.14 -4.47 4.17
CA ALA A 53 -16.56 -4.12 4.27
C ALA A 53 -16.82 -2.64 4.61
N GLN A 54 -15.86 -1.98 5.27
CA GLN A 54 -15.95 -0.56 5.61
C GLN A 54 -15.59 0.37 4.45
N ARG A 55 -14.92 -0.13 3.42
CA ARG A 55 -14.52 0.68 2.26
C ARG A 55 -15.75 1.04 1.41
N PRO A 56 -15.81 2.26 0.86
CA PRO A 56 -16.87 2.61 -0.07
C PRO A 56 -16.89 1.67 -1.28
N ALA A 57 -18.08 1.21 -1.69
CA ALA A 57 -18.25 0.34 -2.85
C ALA A 57 -17.80 0.97 -4.19
N SER A 58 -17.63 2.30 -4.21
CA SER A 58 -17.10 3.04 -5.36
C SER A 58 -15.58 2.90 -5.53
N TRP A 59 -14.88 2.35 -4.54
CA TRP A 59 -13.42 2.20 -4.60
C TRP A 59 -13.05 0.88 -5.27
N HIS A 60 -12.02 0.91 -6.10
CA HIS A 60 -11.37 -0.31 -6.55
C HIS A 60 -10.36 -0.75 -5.50
N THR A 61 -10.27 -2.06 -5.25
CA THR A 61 -9.28 -2.63 -4.33
C THR A 61 -8.47 -3.68 -5.07
N VAL A 62 -7.14 -3.62 -4.91
CA VAL A 62 -6.23 -4.70 -5.30
C VAL A 62 -5.41 -5.14 -4.10
N GLU A 63 -5.12 -6.44 -4.05
CA GLU A 63 -4.23 -7.03 -3.07
C GLU A 63 -2.85 -7.13 -3.68
N ALA A 64 -1.86 -6.52 -3.03
CA ALA A 64 -0.49 -6.43 -3.50
C ALA A 64 0.46 -6.65 -2.32
N PRO A 65 0.54 -7.89 -1.80
CA PRO A 65 1.37 -8.18 -0.64
C PRO A 65 2.87 -8.08 -0.93
N THR A 66 3.26 -8.34 -2.17
CA THR A 66 4.58 -8.12 -2.78
C THR A 66 4.35 -7.64 -4.22
N ASP A 67 5.42 -7.29 -4.94
CA ASP A 67 5.39 -6.81 -6.32
C ASP A 67 4.40 -5.65 -6.52
N VAL A 68 4.38 -4.73 -5.54
CA VAL A 68 3.37 -3.67 -5.44
C VAL A 68 3.41 -2.74 -6.65
N GLY A 69 4.61 -2.46 -7.18
CA GLY A 69 4.79 -1.67 -8.39
C GLY A 69 4.11 -2.33 -9.59
N ALA A 70 4.37 -3.62 -9.83
CA ALA A 70 3.77 -4.34 -10.95
C ALA A 70 2.24 -4.42 -10.83
N THR A 71 1.74 -4.72 -9.63
CA THR A 71 0.30 -4.78 -9.34
C THR A 71 -0.36 -3.43 -9.55
N LEU A 72 0.24 -2.35 -9.04
CA LEU A 72 -0.25 -0.99 -9.23
C LEU A 72 -0.25 -0.58 -10.71
N ALA A 73 0.81 -0.88 -11.46
CA ALA A 73 0.88 -0.58 -12.89
C ALA A 73 -0.23 -1.30 -13.68
N SER A 74 -0.52 -2.56 -13.33
CA SER A 74 -1.62 -3.31 -13.93
C SER A 74 -2.98 -2.70 -13.59
N ALA A 75 -3.19 -2.35 -12.33
CA ALA A 75 -4.40 -1.74 -11.84
C ALA A 75 -4.69 -0.39 -12.51
N LEU A 76 -3.69 0.50 -12.62
CA LEU A 76 -3.85 1.79 -13.28
C LEU A 76 -4.14 1.65 -14.80
N ARG A 77 -3.70 0.56 -15.44
CA ARG A 77 -4.11 0.26 -16.83
C ARG A 77 -5.55 -0.22 -16.91
N ALA A 78 -6.01 -1.02 -15.95
CA ALA A 78 -7.38 -1.52 -15.90
C ALA A 78 -8.38 -0.40 -15.54
N TRP A 79 -7.97 0.55 -14.70
CA TRP A 79 -8.75 1.69 -14.25
C TRP A 79 -8.04 3.02 -14.57
N PRO A 80 -7.99 3.43 -15.84
CA PRO A 80 -7.23 4.62 -16.26
C PRO A 80 -7.80 5.94 -15.74
N GLN A 81 -9.01 5.93 -15.17
CA GLN A 81 -9.63 7.11 -14.55
C GLN A 81 -9.19 7.33 -13.10
N THR A 82 -8.38 6.44 -12.52
CA THR A 82 -7.90 6.56 -11.14
C THR A 82 -7.14 7.86 -10.93
N ASP A 83 -7.68 8.73 -10.07
CA ASP A 83 -7.11 10.03 -9.72
C ASP A 83 -6.35 10.00 -8.39
N LEU A 84 -6.61 8.98 -7.54
CA LEU A 84 -5.92 8.78 -6.28
C LEU A 84 -5.66 7.30 -5.96
N VAL A 85 -4.45 7.00 -5.49
CA VAL A 85 -4.05 5.70 -4.93
C VAL A 85 -3.89 5.84 -3.43
N LEU A 86 -4.44 4.88 -2.68
CA LEU A 86 -4.19 4.71 -1.25
C LEU A 86 -3.53 3.36 -1.01
N LEU A 87 -2.28 3.36 -0.55
CA LEU A 87 -1.53 2.15 -0.16
C LEU A 87 -1.48 2.03 1.37
N ASP A 88 -1.97 0.91 1.89
CA ASP A 88 -2.00 0.61 3.33
C ASP A 88 -1.55 -0.85 3.57
N CYS A 89 -0.35 -1.10 4.11
CA CYS A 89 0.73 -0.16 4.47
C CYS A 89 2.14 -0.65 4.06
N LEU A 90 3.11 0.25 4.04
CA LEU A 90 4.51 -0.08 3.74
C LEU A 90 5.13 -1.05 4.75
N THR A 91 4.70 -1.01 6.01
CA THR A 91 5.25 -1.91 7.04
C THR A 91 4.92 -3.36 6.73
N LEU A 92 3.68 -3.66 6.33
CA LEU A 92 3.29 -5.03 5.95
C LEU A 92 3.92 -5.45 4.63
N LEU A 93 4.07 -4.53 3.67
CA LEU A 93 4.83 -4.79 2.45
C LEU A 93 6.26 -5.22 2.78
N ALA A 94 6.95 -4.45 3.62
CA ALA A 94 8.32 -4.79 4.03
C ALA A 94 8.39 -6.14 4.76
N SER A 95 7.44 -6.42 5.67
CA SER A 95 7.36 -7.72 6.34
C SER A 95 7.17 -8.88 5.36
N ASN A 96 6.25 -8.75 4.39
CA ASN A 96 5.99 -9.81 3.41
C ASN A 96 7.22 -10.07 2.52
N VAL A 97 7.88 -9.00 2.06
CA VAL A 97 9.12 -9.11 1.27
C VAL A 97 10.21 -9.81 2.06
N LEU A 98 10.43 -9.44 3.31
CA LEU A 98 11.44 -10.06 4.16
C LEU A 98 11.14 -11.54 4.47
N ILE A 99 9.87 -11.88 4.71
CA ILE A 99 9.44 -13.28 4.95
C ILE A 99 9.64 -14.14 3.70
N ALA A 100 9.54 -13.57 2.51
CA ALA A 100 9.72 -14.29 1.25
C ALA A 100 11.18 -14.59 0.91
N LEU A 101 12.15 -14.01 1.63
CA LEU A 101 13.58 -14.26 1.42
C LEU A 101 14.00 -15.60 2.03
N PRO A 102 15.01 -16.28 1.45
CA PRO A 102 15.68 -17.40 2.10
C PRO A 102 16.16 -17.06 3.52
N GLU A 103 16.12 -18.03 4.44
CA GLU A 103 16.54 -17.82 5.83
C GLU A 103 18.02 -17.38 5.95
N GLU A 104 18.86 -17.80 4.99
CA GLU A 104 20.28 -17.46 4.95
C GLU A 104 20.58 -16.12 4.25
N SER A 105 19.56 -15.37 3.82
CA SER A 105 19.76 -14.08 3.18
C SER A 105 20.44 -13.08 4.13
N THR A 106 21.43 -12.40 3.59
CA THR A 106 22.15 -11.34 4.28
C THR A 106 21.32 -10.07 4.38
N GLU A 107 21.67 -9.20 5.32
CA GLU A 107 21.04 -7.87 5.45
C GLU A 107 21.18 -7.03 4.17
N ALA A 108 22.28 -7.18 3.44
CA ALA A 108 22.51 -6.49 2.18
C ALA A 108 21.54 -6.96 1.08
N GLU A 109 21.29 -8.27 0.99
CA GLU A 109 20.30 -8.84 0.05
C GLU A 109 18.89 -8.40 0.42
N ALA A 110 18.53 -8.45 1.70
CA ALA A 110 17.24 -7.97 2.19
C ALA A 110 17.00 -6.49 1.87
N THR A 111 18.03 -5.65 2.11
CA THR A 111 17.98 -4.22 1.78
C THR A 111 17.81 -4.02 0.28
N ALA A 112 18.58 -4.74 -0.55
CA ALA A 112 18.51 -4.61 -2.00
C ALA A 112 17.12 -4.96 -2.55
N VAL A 113 16.49 -6.03 -2.05
CA VAL A 113 15.14 -6.44 -2.49
C VAL A 113 14.09 -5.42 -2.02
N LEU A 114 14.16 -4.94 -0.77
CA LEU A 114 13.26 -3.89 -0.28
C LEU A 114 13.41 -2.58 -1.06
N THR A 115 14.65 -2.17 -1.38
CA THR A 115 14.90 -0.99 -2.22
C THR A 115 14.29 -1.16 -3.60
N ALA A 116 14.48 -2.32 -4.24
CA ALA A 116 13.89 -2.61 -5.55
C ALA A 116 12.35 -2.57 -5.52
N GLU A 117 11.74 -3.08 -4.45
CA GLU A 117 10.28 -3.05 -4.26
C GLU A 117 9.74 -1.61 -4.19
N ILE A 118 10.40 -0.74 -3.41
CA ILE A 118 10.04 0.67 -3.29
C ILE A 118 10.34 1.44 -4.58
N ASP A 119 11.46 1.17 -5.24
CA ASP A 119 11.81 1.80 -6.51
C ASP A 119 10.78 1.48 -7.60
N ALA A 120 10.29 0.23 -7.64
CA ALA A 120 9.23 -0.16 -8.56
C ALA A 120 7.91 0.60 -8.29
N LEU A 121 7.53 0.79 -7.03
CA LEU A 121 6.38 1.62 -6.65
C LEU A 121 6.56 3.07 -7.10
N LEU A 122 7.73 3.66 -6.82
CA LEU A 122 8.04 5.05 -7.16
C LEU A 122 8.11 5.27 -8.67
N ALA A 123 8.63 4.31 -9.43
CA ALA A 123 8.67 4.37 -10.89
C ALA A 123 7.25 4.44 -11.48
N VAL A 124 6.31 3.66 -10.95
CA VAL A 124 4.91 3.68 -11.38
C VAL A 124 4.22 4.98 -10.98
N TYR A 125 4.45 5.46 -9.76
CA TYR A 125 3.96 6.77 -9.32
C TYR A 125 4.48 7.89 -10.23
N ALA A 126 5.77 7.92 -10.53
CA ALA A 126 6.40 8.93 -11.38
C ALA A 126 5.87 8.91 -12.83
N ALA A 127 5.49 7.73 -13.33
CA ALA A 127 4.90 7.56 -14.66
C ALA A 127 3.36 7.81 -14.69
N SER A 128 2.70 7.83 -13.53
CA SER A 128 1.26 8.09 -13.41
C SER A 128 0.96 9.59 -13.36
N ASN A 129 -0.31 9.99 -13.45
CA ASN A 129 -0.77 11.35 -13.12
C ASN A 129 -1.66 11.36 -11.87
N THR A 130 -1.38 10.42 -10.95
CA THR A 130 -2.28 10.04 -9.87
C THR A 130 -1.70 10.48 -8.52
N GLU A 131 -2.52 11.10 -7.67
CA GLU A 131 -2.10 11.42 -6.30
C GLU A 131 -1.93 10.12 -5.51
N CYS A 132 -0.93 10.04 -4.64
CA CYS A 132 -0.65 8.84 -3.87
C CYS A 132 -0.61 9.14 -2.37
N ILE A 133 -1.41 8.41 -1.60
CA ILE A 133 -1.39 8.40 -0.14
C ILE A 133 -0.81 7.06 0.30
N ILE A 134 0.24 7.10 1.11
CA ILE A 134 0.95 5.92 1.58
C ILE A 134 0.94 5.92 3.12
N VAL A 135 0.53 4.81 3.71
CA VAL A 135 0.55 4.60 5.16
C VAL A 135 1.77 3.77 5.56
N SER A 136 2.43 4.14 6.65
CA SER A 136 3.46 3.31 7.28
C SER A 136 3.42 3.43 8.81
N ASN A 137 3.85 2.39 9.50
CA ASN A 137 4.00 2.42 10.95
C ASN A 137 5.38 2.98 11.34
N GLU A 138 5.42 3.68 12.47
CA GLU A 138 6.67 3.97 13.19
C GLU A 138 6.96 2.79 14.14
N VAL A 139 8.15 2.19 14.02
CA VAL A 139 8.53 0.94 14.71
C VAL A 139 9.79 1.06 15.60
N GLY A 140 10.21 2.28 15.96
CA GLY A 140 11.47 2.52 16.68
C GLY A 140 11.40 3.58 17.77
N LEU A 141 10.24 3.73 18.42
CA LEU A 141 10.06 4.61 19.58
C LEU A 141 10.12 3.83 20.89
#